data_AF-A0A438ACY8-F1
#
_entry.id   AF-A0A438ACY8-F1
#
_cell.length_a   1.000
_cell.length_b   1.000
_cell.length_c   1.000
_cell.angle_alpha   90.00
_cell.angle_beta   90.00
_cell.angle_gamma   90.00
#
_symmetry.space_group_name_H-M   'P 1'
#
loop_
_entity.id
_entity.type
_entity.pdbx_description
1 polymer ?
#
loop_
_entity_poly.entity_id
_entity_poly.type
_entity_poly.pdbx_seq_one_letter_code
_entity_poly.pdbx_strand_id
1 'polypeptide(L)'
;MSRPGTGRATRTRAIAAIGALGLVLGLGAGIAPLRGATPYGTDIRPEITADGAARFVAVAAGRYHTAWTVSCRVPLRGCMARGQEVVLRLDAHGAARLLAAVAPGARLSLEGAGPRRDLAGLFAQPLSGALVRRLSLPRARLVIEEPGHPARSLSLAGLSEAVDYLGWLATYEARSTRDARLWPGIARAAARQG
;
A
#
# COMPACT_ATOMS: atom_id res chain seq x y z
N MET A 1 16.23 38.99 -49.46
CA MET A 1 15.79 40.39 -49.26
C MET A 1 15.16 40.49 -47.87
N SER A 2 15.60 41.48 -47.10
CA SER A 2 15.02 42.12 -45.90
C SER A 2 14.52 41.27 -44.71
N ARG A 3 15.33 41.32 -43.62
CA ARG A 3 14.93 41.31 -42.19
C ARG A 3 14.04 42.55 -41.88
N PRO A 4 13.78 42.92 -40.60
CA PRO A 4 13.03 42.32 -39.49
C PRO A 4 11.94 43.30 -38.98
N GLY A 5 11.16 42.96 -37.94
CA GLY A 5 10.19 43.90 -37.33
C GLY A 5 9.93 43.65 -35.85
N THR A 6 10.72 44.29 -35.01
CA THR A 6 10.60 44.41 -33.55
C THR A 6 9.40 45.27 -33.14
N GLY A 7 8.72 44.92 -32.05
CA GLY A 7 7.74 45.78 -31.40
C GLY A 7 7.69 45.56 -29.89
N ARG A 8 8.66 46.12 -29.17
CA ARG A 8 8.68 46.22 -27.70
C ARG A 8 8.30 47.66 -27.34
N ALA A 9 7.19 47.86 -26.64
CA ALA A 9 6.84 49.09 -25.96
C ALA A 9 5.76 48.80 -24.92
N THR A 10 5.52 49.53 -23.84
CA THR A 10 6.28 50.42 -22.95
C THR A 10 5.34 50.52 -21.73
N ARG A 11 5.93 50.58 -20.53
CA ARG A 11 5.22 50.68 -19.25
C ARG A 11 4.29 51.90 -19.21
N THR A 12 3.12 51.74 -18.59
CA THR A 12 2.48 52.85 -17.86
C THR A 12 1.91 52.32 -16.57
N ARG A 13 2.47 52.83 -15.46
CA ARG A 13 1.92 52.70 -14.12
C ARG A 13 0.69 53.59 -14.02
N ALA A 14 -0.41 53.07 -13.48
CA ALA A 14 -1.47 53.87 -12.90
C ALA A 14 -1.57 53.51 -11.42
N ILE A 15 -1.26 54.51 -10.58
CA ILE A 15 -1.53 54.53 -9.15
C ILE A 15 -2.77 55.39 -8.97
N ALA A 16 -3.83 54.83 -8.38
CA ALA A 16 -4.92 55.55 -7.71
C ALA A 16 -5.46 54.56 -6.66
N ALA A 17 -5.08 54.68 -5.40
CA ALA A 17 -5.60 55.61 -4.39
C ALA A 17 -6.99 55.21 -3.87
N ILE A 18 -6.95 54.60 -2.67
CA ILE A 18 -7.78 54.86 -1.49
C ILE A 18 -9.30 54.83 -1.67
N GLY A 19 -9.93 53.84 -1.06
CA GLY A 19 -11.36 53.88 -0.81
C GLY A 19 -11.85 52.77 0.13
N ALA A 20 -12.27 53.21 1.32
CA ALA A 20 -13.30 52.63 2.17
C ALA A 20 -12.96 51.45 3.10
N LEU A 21 -13.15 51.77 4.38
CA LEU A 21 -13.38 50.89 5.52
C LEU A 21 -14.33 49.73 5.20
N GLY A 22 -13.93 48.55 5.64
CA GLY A 22 -14.80 47.39 5.83
C GLY A 22 -14.25 46.55 6.97
N LEU A 23 -14.46 47.00 8.20
CA LEU A 23 -14.10 46.29 9.42
C LEU A 23 -15.09 45.13 9.61
N VAL A 24 -14.82 44.00 8.95
CA VAL A 24 -15.54 42.75 9.20
C VAL A 24 -14.77 41.96 10.23
N LEU A 25 -15.28 41.99 11.46
CA LEU A 25 -15.02 41.01 12.50
C LEU A 25 -15.43 39.63 11.98
N GLY A 26 -14.46 38.89 11.46
CA GLY A 26 -14.58 37.48 11.15
C GLY A 26 -13.49 36.72 11.90
N LEU A 27 -13.85 36.20 13.07
CA LEU A 27 -13.15 35.08 13.72
C LEU A 27 -13.24 33.84 12.82
N GLY A 28 -12.57 33.88 11.67
CA GLY A 28 -12.31 32.72 10.85
C GLY A 28 -10.99 32.15 11.32
N ALA A 29 -11.04 31.29 12.34
CA ALA A 29 -9.97 30.33 12.57
C ALA A 29 -9.63 29.75 11.19
N GLY A 30 -8.40 30.00 10.72
CA GLY A 30 -7.86 29.35 9.55
C GLY A 30 -7.80 27.86 9.88
N ILE A 31 -8.91 27.16 9.63
CA ILE A 31 -8.94 25.71 9.59
C ILE A 31 -8.04 25.40 8.40
N ALA A 32 -6.76 25.15 8.70
CA ALA A 32 -5.89 24.42 7.79
C ALA A 32 -6.73 23.23 7.31
N PRO A 33 -6.79 22.94 6.00
CA PRO A 33 -7.54 21.78 5.54
C PRO A 33 -7.02 20.59 6.34
N LEU A 34 -7.86 20.10 7.24
CA LEU A 34 -7.70 18.78 7.83
C LEU A 34 -7.72 17.86 6.62
N ARG A 35 -6.53 17.57 6.09
CA ARG A 35 -6.30 16.47 5.16
C ARG A 35 -7.05 15.32 5.79
N GLY A 36 -8.15 14.93 5.17
CA GLY A 36 -9.04 13.92 5.69
C GLY A 36 -8.22 12.67 5.90
N ALA A 37 -7.75 12.47 7.14
CA ALA A 37 -7.33 11.17 7.60
C ALA A 37 -8.59 10.34 7.48
N THR A 38 -8.72 9.58 6.39
CA THR A 38 -9.82 8.64 6.25
C THR A 38 -9.75 7.77 7.50
N PRO A 39 -10.76 7.81 8.39
CA PRO A 39 -10.60 7.25 9.73
C PRO A 39 -10.40 5.72 9.72
N TYR A 40 -10.49 5.08 8.53
CA TYR A 40 -10.55 3.64 8.36
C TYR A 40 -9.72 3.09 7.20
N GLY A 41 -8.92 3.93 6.52
CA GLY A 41 -8.01 3.47 5.47
C GLY A 41 -6.62 3.18 6.04
N THR A 42 -6.19 1.93 6.05
CA THR A 42 -4.75 1.64 6.14
C THR A 42 -4.16 1.97 4.78
N ASP A 43 -3.51 3.13 4.67
CA ASP A 43 -2.72 3.45 3.48
C ASP A 43 -1.46 2.57 3.46
N ILE A 44 -1.18 1.95 2.32
CA ILE A 44 -0.04 1.07 2.13
C ILE A 44 0.94 1.77 1.20
N ARG A 45 2.06 2.19 1.77
CA ARG A 45 3.14 2.89 1.06
C ARG A 45 4.24 1.90 0.69
N PRO A 46 4.51 1.68 -0.60
CA PRO A 46 5.63 0.84 -1.02
C PRO A 46 6.94 1.64 -0.99
N GLU A 47 7.96 1.08 -0.36
CA GLU A 47 9.36 1.50 -0.42
C GLU A 47 10.13 0.40 -1.16
N ILE A 48 10.53 0.64 -2.40
CA ILE A 48 11.10 -0.38 -3.29
C ILE A 48 12.50 0.01 -3.72
N THR A 49 13.43 -0.94 -3.62
CA THR A 49 14.80 -0.80 -4.12
C THR A 49 14.92 -1.38 -5.53
N ALA A 50 15.95 -1.00 -6.29
CA ALA A 50 16.11 -1.45 -7.67
C ALA A 50 16.31 -2.97 -7.82
N ASP A 51 16.92 -3.63 -6.82
CA ASP A 51 17.22 -5.06 -6.80
C ASP A 51 16.02 -5.96 -6.45
N GLY A 52 14.88 -5.37 -6.10
CA GLY A 52 13.63 -6.08 -5.82
C GLY A 52 13.28 -6.19 -4.34
N ALA A 53 14.14 -5.78 -3.42
CA ALA A 53 13.73 -5.67 -2.04
C ALA A 53 12.67 -4.57 -1.88
N ALA A 54 11.71 -4.81 -0.98
CA ALA A 54 10.64 -3.85 -0.76
C ALA A 54 10.12 -3.88 0.67
N ARG A 55 9.59 -2.75 1.14
CA ARG A 55 8.80 -2.66 2.36
C ARG A 55 7.45 -2.06 2.02
N PHE A 56 6.38 -2.71 2.46
CA PHE A 56 5.03 -2.18 2.38
C PHE A 56 4.68 -1.66 3.76
N VAL A 57 4.69 -0.34 3.90
CA VAL A 57 4.49 0.36 5.17
C VAL A 57 3.04 0.77 5.27
N ALA A 58 2.35 0.21 6.26
CA ALA A 58 1.00 0.55 6.60
C ALA A 58 1.00 1.78 7.52
N VAL A 59 0.15 2.75 7.19
CA VAL A 59 -0.07 3.96 7.98
C VAL A 59 -1.43 3.85 8.66
N ALA A 60 -1.44 3.77 9.99
CA ALA A 60 -2.65 3.71 10.79
C ALA A 60 -2.58 4.70 11.94
N ALA A 61 -3.56 5.61 12.04
CA ALA A 61 -3.61 6.66 13.07
C ALA A 61 -2.29 7.45 13.20
N GLY A 62 -1.66 7.78 12.06
CA GLY A 62 -0.38 8.50 12.01
C GLY A 62 0.85 7.67 12.37
N ARG A 63 0.71 6.38 12.71
CA ARG A 63 1.82 5.47 12.99
C ARG A 63 2.16 4.62 11.78
N TYR A 64 3.46 4.53 11.49
CA TYR A 64 4.02 3.71 10.44
C TYR A 64 4.38 2.33 11.00
N HIS A 65 3.90 1.28 10.36
CA HIS A 65 4.27 -0.09 10.68
C HIS A 65 4.55 -0.86 9.40
N THR A 66 5.62 -1.65 9.39
CA THR A 66 5.92 -2.50 8.23
C THR A 66 4.94 -3.67 8.21
N ALA A 67 4.07 -3.70 7.20
CA ALA A 67 3.11 -4.78 7.01
C ALA A 67 3.75 -5.97 6.30
N TRP A 68 4.55 -5.69 5.26
CA TRP A 68 5.27 -6.72 4.51
C TRP A 68 6.69 -6.26 4.18
N THR A 69 7.63 -7.20 4.22
CA THR A 69 9.00 -7.02 3.71
C THR A 69 9.27 -8.06 2.64
N VAL A 70 9.63 -7.63 1.45
CA VAL A 70 10.03 -8.49 0.34
C VAL A 70 11.54 -8.57 0.27
N SER A 71 12.04 -9.80 0.15
CA SER A 71 13.45 -10.09 -0.06
C SER A 71 13.60 -11.09 -1.21
N CYS A 72 14.62 -10.91 -2.03
CA CYS A 72 14.96 -11.79 -3.15
C CYS A 72 16.32 -12.44 -2.90
N ARG A 73 16.51 -13.68 -3.38
CA ARG A 73 17.80 -14.40 -3.26
C ARG A 73 18.83 -13.84 -4.25
N VAL A 74 18.35 -13.51 -5.44
CA VAL A 74 19.10 -12.90 -6.54
C VAL A 74 18.27 -11.70 -6.98
N PRO A 75 18.86 -10.62 -7.52
CA PRO A 75 18.07 -9.51 -8.05
C PRO A 75 16.89 -10.01 -8.90
N LEU A 76 15.69 -9.63 -8.46
CA LEU A 76 14.41 -9.96 -9.10
C LEU A 76 14.11 -11.46 -9.27
N ARG A 77 14.70 -12.36 -8.45
CA ARG A 77 14.43 -13.81 -8.49
C ARG A 77 14.38 -14.44 -7.11
N GLY A 78 13.54 -15.48 -6.99
CA GLY A 78 13.37 -16.22 -5.74
C GLY A 78 12.86 -15.32 -4.60
N CYS A 79 11.98 -14.38 -4.94
CA CYS A 79 11.47 -13.40 -4.01
C CYS A 79 10.37 -13.98 -3.12
N MET A 80 10.35 -13.55 -1.86
CA MET A 80 9.31 -13.88 -0.88
C MET A 80 8.98 -12.64 -0.05
N ALA A 81 7.74 -12.54 0.39
CA ALA A 81 7.31 -11.48 1.31
C ALA A 81 7.12 -12.06 2.72
N ARG A 82 7.62 -11.37 3.74
CA ARG A 82 7.41 -11.70 5.15
C ARG A 82 6.47 -10.68 5.76
N GLY A 83 5.41 -11.15 6.39
CA GLY A 83 4.48 -10.36 7.20
C GLY A 83 4.60 -10.71 8.68
N GLN A 84 3.58 -10.34 9.47
CA GLN A 84 3.50 -10.72 10.88
C GLN A 84 3.31 -12.23 11.00
N GLU A 85 4.37 -12.95 11.41
CA GLU A 85 4.36 -14.41 11.67
C GLU A 85 3.99 -15.28 10.45
N VAL A 86 3.94 -14.68 9.25
CA VAL A 86 3.58 -15.36 8.00
C VAL A 86 4.58 -15.03 6.90
N VAL A 87 4.71 -15.96 5.95
CA VAL A 87 5.48 -15.79 4.72
C VAL A 87 4.55 -16.00 3.53
N LEU A 88 4.58 -15.05 2.60
CA LEU A 88 3.94 -15.14 1.31
C LEU A 88 4.98 -15.52 0.25
N ARG A 89 4.61 -16.48 -0.60
CA ARG A 89 5.36 -16.85 -1.81
C ARG A 89 4.42 -17.11 -2.98
N LEU A 90 4.96 -17.05 -4.18
CA LEU A 90 4.31 -17.62 -5.35
C LEU A 90 4.88 -19.02 -5.61
N ASP A 91 4.02 -19.95 -6.04
CA ASP A 91 4.48 -21.24 -6.54
C ASP A 91 4.92 -21.16 -8.02
N ALA A 92 5.30 -22.29 -8.60
CA ALA A 92 5.79 -22.37 -9.98
C ALA A 92 4.74 -21.91 -11.02
N HIS A 93 3.46 -21.91 -10.67
CA HIS A 93 2.37 -21.44 -11.52
C HIS A 93 1.98 -19.97 -11.24
N GLY A 94 2.73 -19.29 -10.37
CA GLY A 94 2.43 -17.91 -9.96
C GLY A 94 1.31 -17.81 -8.93
N ALA A 95 0.84 -18.92 -8.36
CA ALA A 95 -0.24 -18.89 -7.39
C ALA A 95 0.30 -18.52 -6.00
N ALA A 96 -0.35 -17.54 -5.35
CA ALA A 96 0.04 -17.04 -4.04
C ALA A 96 -0.26 -18.07 -2.94
N ARG A 97 0.68 -18.29 -2.02
CA ARG A 97 0.52 -19.18 -0.87
C ARG A 97 1.04 -18.51 0.39
N LEU A 98 0.28 -18.59 1.47
CA LEU A 98 0.73 -18.22 2.81
C LEU A 98 1.32 -19.43 3.52
N LEU A 99 2.36 -19.18 4.29
CA LEU A 99 3.04 -20.15 5.14
C LEU A 99 3.15 -19.54 6.54
N ALA A 100 2.85 -20.33 7.56
CA ALA A 100 2.99 -19.97 8.96
C ALA A 100 3.29 -21.22 9.79
N ALA A 101 3.95 -21.05 10.93
CA ALA A 101 4.05 -22.11 11.92
C ALA A 101 2.76 -22.13 12.75
N VAL A 102 1.99 -23.21 12.61
CA VAL A 102 0.78 -23.47 13.40
C VAL A 102 0.77 -24.90 13.94
N ALA A 103 0.30 -25.07 15.16
CA ALA A 103 0.16 -26.36 15.81
C ALA A 103 -0.86 -27.25 15.08
N PRO A 104 -0.70 -28.59 15.13
CA PRO A 104 -1.73 -29.51 14.68
C PRO A 104 -3.07 -29.21 15.38
N GLY A 105 -4.17 -29.22 14.61
CA GLY A 105 -5.51 -28.90 15.13
C GLY A 105 -5.80 -27.42 15.30
N ALA A 106 -4.91 -26.52 14.88
CA ALA A 106 -5.16 -25.08 14.87
C ALA A 106 -6.39 -24.74 14.00
N ARG A 107 -7.24 -23.85 14.51
CA ARG A 107 -8.36 -23.28 13.76
C ARG A 107 -7.96 -21.91 13.23
N LEU A 108 -8.21 -21.70 11.95
CA LEU A 108 -7.88 -20.46 11.24
C LEU A 108 -9.18 -19.79 10.86
N SER A 109 -9.30 -18.51 11.12
CA SER A 109 -10.53 -17.80 10.80
C SER A 109 -10.29 -16.35 10.48
N LEU A 110 -11.19 -15.78 9.69
CA LEU A 110 -11.19 -14.37 9.36
C LEU A 110 -12.21 -13.65 10.23
N GLU A 111 -11.74 -12.66 10.97
CA GLU A 111 -12.56 -11.70 11.69
C GLU A 111 -12.48 -10.33 10.99
N GLY A 112 -13.56 -9.55 11.02
CA GLY A 112 -13.65 -8.26 10.35
C GLY A 112 -15.04 -7.64 10.52
N ALA A 113 -15.50 -6.86 9.53
CA ALA A 113 -16.81 -6.18 9.59
C ALA A 113 -18.03 -7.11 9.45
N GLY A 114 -17.83 -8.43 9.41
CA GLY A 114 -18.90 -9.42 9.21
C GLY A 114 -18.71 -10.65 10.11
N PRO A 115 -19.55 -11.69 9.93
CA PRO A 115 -19.44 -12.90 10.74
C PRO A 115 -18.07 -13.56 10.56
N ARG A 116 -17.56 -14.11 11.66
CA ARG A 116 -16.29 -14.85 11.68
C ARG A 116 -16.39 -16.02 10.70
N ARG A 117 -15.43 -16.11 9.79
CA ARG A 117 -15.42 -17.13 8.72
C ARG A 117 -14.26 -18.09 8.93
N ASP A 118 -14.55 -19.39 8.91
CA ASP A 118 -13.51 -20.42 8.93
C ASP A 118 -12.68 -20.38 7.64
N LEU A 119 -11.36 -20.51 7.80
CA LEU A 119 -10.35 -20.51 6.74
C LEU A 119 -9.56 -21.84 6.77
N ALA A 120 -10.27 -22.95 6.93
CA ALA A 120 -9.70 -24.29 6.87
C ALA A 120 -8.80 -24.45 5.63
N GLY A 121 -7.57 -24.93 5.84
CA GLY A 121 -6.60 -25.16 4.77
C GLY A 121 -5.89 -23.90 4.21
N LEU A 122 -6.03 -22.72 4.83
CA LEU A 122 -5.41 -21.47 4.38
C LEU A 122 -3.91 -21.61 4.03
N PHE A 123 -3.15 -22.35 4.85
CA PHE A 123 -1.70 -22.53 4.65
C PHE A 123 -1.35 -23.74 3.77
N ALA A 124 -2.32 -24.56 3.39
CA ALA A 124 -2.13 -25.72 2.52
C ALA A 124 -2.48 -25.41 1.04
N GLN A 125 -3.30 -24.39 0.81
CA GLN A 125 -3.89 -24.11 -0.50
C GLN A 125 -3.44 -22.74 -1.07
N PRO A 126 -3.42 -22.59 -2.40
CA PRO A 126 -3.29 -21.28 -3.02
C PRO A 126 -4.40 -20.31 -2.61
N LEU A 127 -4.04 -19.05 -2.42
CA LEU A 127 -4.97 -17.98 -2.12
C LEU A 127 -5.72 -17.57 -3.39
N SER A 128 -7.06 -17.61 -3.34
CA SER A 128 -7.86 -16.99 -4.39
C SER A 128 -7.74 -15.46 -4.34
N GLY A 129 -7.87 -14.78 -5.48
CA GLY A 129 -7.87 -13.33 -5.52
C GLY A 129 -8.95 -12.69 -4.63
N ALA A 130 -10.11 -13.35 -4.48
CA ALA A 130 -11.16 -12.90 -3.56
C ALA A 130 -10.73 -13.00 -2.09
N LEU A 131 -10.00 -14.07 -1.71
CA LEU A 131 -9.48 -14.23 -0.35
C LEU A 131 -8.34 -13.22 -0.08
N VAL A 132 -7.43 -13.02 -1.03
CA VAL A 132 -6.37 -12.00 -0.94
C VAL A 132 -6.98 -10.63 -0.64
N ARG A 133 -7.98 -10.20 -1.42
CA ARG A 133 -8.66 -8.91 -1.21
C ARG A 133 -9.28 -8.81 0.18
N ARG A 134 -9.94 -9.87 0.68
CA ARG A 134 -10.57 -9.87 2.01
C ARG A 134 -9.54 -9.78 3.13
N LEU A 135 -8.47 -10.57 3.06
CA LEU A 135 -7.39 -10.56 4.05
C LEU A 135 -6.62 -9.23 4.08
N SER A 136 -6.59 -8.51 2.95
CA SER A 136 -5.91 -7.23 2.83
C SER A 136 -6.68 -6.05 3.43
N LEU A 137 -7.95 -6.24 3.81
CA LEU A 137 -8.78 -5.15 4.32
C LEU A 137 -8.22 -4.62 5.66
N PRO A 138 -8.26 -3.30 5.91
CA PRO A 138 -7.73 -2.68 7.14
C PRO A 138 -8.22 -3.32 8.46
N ARG A 139 -9.49 -3.75 8.48
CA ARG A 139 -10.14 -4.37 9.66
C ARG A 139 -10.11 -5.89 9.64
N ALA A 140 -9.57 -6.51 8.59
CA ALA A 140 -9.45 -7.95 8.54
C ALA A 140 -8.37 -8.42 9.51
N ARG A 141 -8.69 -9.47 10.26
CA ARG A 141 -7.80 -10.14 11.18
C ARG A 141 -7.83 -11.63 10.91
N LEU A 142 -6.65 -12.20 10.66
CA LEU A 142 -6.49 -13.64 10.68
C LEU A 142 -6.35 -14.05 12.14
N VAL A 143 -7.34 -14.76 12.66
CA VAL A 143 -7.34 -15.30 14.01
C VAL A 143 -6.90 -16.75 13.95
N ILE A 144 -5.87 -17.07 14.73
CA ILE A 144 -5.27 -18.40 14.87
C ILE A 144 -5.54 -18.87 16.29
N GLU A 145 -6.33 -19.93 16.43
CA GLU A 145 -6.63 -20.58 17.70
C GLU A 145 -5.93 -21.94 17.74
N GLU A 146 -4.96 -22.07 18.63
CA GLU A 146 -4.17 -23.30 18.80
C GLU A 146 -4.51 -23.97 20.14
N PRO A 147 -4.57 -25.32 20.18
CA PRO A 147 -4.74 -26.02 21.43
C PRO A 147 -3.65 -25.65 22.45
N GLY A 148 -4.05 -25.29 23.67
CA GLY A 148 -3.13 -24.95 24.76
C GLY A 148 -2.43 -23.60 24.63
N HIS A 149 -2.78 -22.76 23.64
CA HIS A 149 -2.18 -21.44 23.43
C HIS A 149 -3.24 -20.34 23.35
N PRO A 150 -2.93 -19.11 23.79
CA PRO A 150 -3.80 -17.97 23.57
C PRO A 150 -4.04 -17.72 22.08
N ALA A 151 -5.27 -17.31 21.72
CA ALA A 151 -5.59 -16.95 20.35
C ALA A 151 -4.72 -15.79 19.88
N ARG A 152 -4.14 -15.91 18.68
CA ARG A 152 -3.34 -14.87 18.03
C ARG A 152 -4.17 -14.18 16.96
N SER A 153 -4.00 -12.87 16.81
CA SER A 153 -4.69 -12.07 15.80
C SER A 153 -3.67 -11.32 14.96
N LEU A 154 -3.65 -11.61 13.66
CA LEU A 154 -2.67 -11.09 12.72
C LEU A 154 -3.33 -10.11 11.75
N SER A 155 -2.69 -8.96 11.55
CA SER A 155 -3.04 -8.04 10.47
C SER A 155 -2.34 -8.47 9.19
N LEU A 156 -3.11 -8.71 8.12
CA LEU A 156 -2.57 -8.98 6.78
C LEU A 156 -2.82 -7.80 5.82
N ALA A 157 -2.94 -6.59 6.37
CA ALA A 157 -3.05 -5.37 5.59
C ALA A 157 -1.91 -5.29 4.54
N GLY A 158 -2.22 -4.83 3.33
CA GLY A 158 -1.24 -4.75 2.25
C GLY A 158 -0.88 -6.10 1.61
N LEU A 159 -1.56 -7.20 1.94
CA LEU A 159 -1.33 -8.50 1.30
C LEU A 159 -1.54 -8.42 -0.22
N SER A 160 -2.55 -7.69 -0.69
CA SER A 160 -2.83 -7.50 -2.12
C SER A 160 -1.66 -6.86 -2.86
N GLU A 161 -1.06 -5.83 -2.27
CA GLU A 161 0.09 -5.12 -2.80
C GLU A 161 1.32 -6.04 -2.84
N ALA A 162 1.55 -6.81 -1.79
CA ALA A 162 2.64 -7.78 -1.76
C ALA A 162 2.45 -8.90 -2.82
N VAL A 163 1.23 -9.41 -3.00
CA VAL A 163 0.92 -10.41 -4.04
C VAL A 163 1.11 -9.84 -5.44
N ASP A 164 0.58 -8.64 -5.71
CA ASP A 164 0.70 -7.98 -7.01
C ASP A 164 2.17 -7.70 -7.36
N TYR A 165 2.96 -7.24 -6.39
CA TYR A 165 4.38 -6.99 -6.58
C TYR A 165 5.19 -8.27 -6.83
N LEU A 166 4.97 -9.33 -6.03
CA LEU A 166 5.60 -10.62 -6.30
C LEU A 166 5.19 -11.19 -7.66
N GLY A 167 3.93 -10.99 -8.06
CA GLY A 167 3.42 -11.41 -9.36
C GLY A 167 4.13 -10.69 -10.50
N TRP A 168 4.29 -9.38 -10.39
CA TRP A 168 5.05 -8.59 -11.36
C TRP A 168 6.53 -9.00 -11.41
N LEU A 169 7.19 -9.21 -10.26
CA LEU A 169 8.59 -9.67 -10.23
C LEU A 169 8.80 -11.02 -10.94
N ALA A 170 7.77 -11.87 -11.00
CA ALA A 170 7.83 -13.14 -11.71
C ALA A 170 7.72 -13.00 -13.25
N THR A 171 7.33 -11.83 -13.76
CA THR A 171 7.17 -11.58 -15.20
C THR A 171 8.51 -11.50 -15.95
N TYR A 172 8.47 -11.62 -17.27
CA TYR A 172 9.64 -11.34 -18.11
C TYR A 172 10.02 -9.85 -18.07
N GLU A 173 9.01 -8.97 -18.10
CA GLU A 173 9.18 -7.51 -18.09
C GLU A 173 10.05 -7.05 -16.91
N ALA A 174 9.66 -7.39 -15.68
CA ALA A 174 10.43 -7.04 -14.48
C ALA A 174 11.88 -7.52 -14.57
N ARG A 175 12.09 -8.76 -15.03
CA ARG A 175 13.42 -9.36 -15.15
C ARG A 175 14.28 -8.71 -16.23
N SER A 176 13.66 -8.20 -17.28
CA SER A 176 14.36 -7.54 -18.40
C SER A 176 14.79 -6.12 -18.06
N THR A 177 13.98 -5.36 -17.32
CA THR A 177 14.30 -3.98 -16.94
C THR A 177 15.38 -3.88 -15.87
N ARG A 178 15.52 -4.92 -15.03
CA ARG A 178 16.48 -4.98 -13.91
C ARG A 178 16.33 -3.83 -12.90
N ASP A 179 15.16 -3.20 -12.85
CA ASP A 179 14.84 -2.17 -11.88
C ASP A 179 13.41 -2.37 -11.36
N ALA A 180 13.30 -2.86 -10.13
CA ALA A 180 12.01 -3.11 -9.50
C ALA A 180 11.20 -1.85 -9.19
N ARG A 181 11.83 -0.67 -9.19
CA ARG A 181 11.12 0.61 -8.98
C ARG A 181 10.19 0.96 -10.14
N LEU A 182 10.28 0.23 -11.25
CA LEU A 182 9.36 0.37 -12.37
C LEU A 182 8.06 -0.42 -12.18
N TRP A 183 7.85 -1.05 -11.02
CA TRP A 183 6.60 -1.75 -10.74
C TRP A 183 5.37 -0.84 -10.95
N PRO A 184 4.42 -1.21 -11.83
CA PRO A 184 3.24 -0.39 -12.13
C PRO A 184 2.33 -0.11 -10.92
N GLY A 185 2.44 -0.91 -9.86
CA GLY A 185 1.70 -0.70 -8.62
C GLY A 185 2.06 0.60 -7.87
N ILE A 186 3.24 1.19 -8.11
CA ILE A 186 3.63 2.47 -7.47
C ILE A 186 2.69 3.59 -7.90
N ALA A 187 2.39 3.70 -9.20
CA ALA A 187 1.47 4.73 -9.72
C ALA A 187 0.06 4.56 -9.13
N ARG A 188 -0.41 3.31 -8.99
CA ARG A 188 -1.71 2.98 -8.37
C ARG A 188 -1.74 3.30 -6.87
N ALA A 189 -0.62 3.11 -6.17
CA ALA A 189 -0.49 3.50 -4.76
C ALA A 189 -0.52 5.03 -4.61
N ALA A 190 0.22 5.76 -5.45
CA ALA A 190 0.23 7.22 -5.44
C ALA A 190 -1.15 7.82 -5.76
N ALA A 191 -1.90 7.25 -6.71
CA ALA A 191 -3.23 7.73 -7.07
C ALA A 191 -4.28 7.57 -5.95
N ARG A 192 -4.06 6.70 -4.95
CA ARG A 192 -4.96 6.56 -3.78
C ARG A 192 -4.68 7.62 -2.70
N GLN A 193 -3.61 8.39 -2.82
CA GLN A 193 -3.13 9.34 -1.80
C GLN A 193 -3.40 10.82 -2.16
N GLY A 194 -3.76 11.11 -3.40
CA GLY A 194 -4.12 12.45 -3.89
C GLY A 194 -5.63 12.64 -3.95
#